data_AF-A0A0F9FDS3-F1
#
_entry.id   AF-A0A0F9FDS3-F1
#
_cell.length_a   1.000
_cell.length_b   1.000
_cell.length_c   1.000
_cell.angle_alpha   90.00
_cell.angle_beta   90.00
_cell.angle_gamma   90.00
#
_symmetry.space_group_name_H-M   'P 1'
#
loop_
_entity.id
_entity.type
_entity.pdbx_description
1 polymer ?
#
loop_
_entity_poly.entity_id
_entity_poly.type
_entity_poly.pdbx_seq_one_letter_code
_entity_poly.pdbx_strand_id
1 'polypeptide(L)' 'MSDVDYEKWAVAMCGLLDEIEQALNDDRLGDADILVRKRFEIAEDHGFEVVFTPIPSGIRSLRQDRRRYH' A
#
# COMPACT_ATOMS: atom_id res chain seq x y z
N MET A 1 -8.81 9.41 -23.38
CA MET A 1 -8.01 8.79 -22.30
C MET A 1 -7.08 9.88 -21.82
N SER A 2 -7.22 10.34 -20.58
CA SER A 2 -6.24 11.28 -20.02
C SER A 2 -4.92 10.55 -19.91
N ASP A 3 -3.85 11.14 -20.44
CA ASP A 3 -2.51 10.61 -20.23
C ASP A 3 -2.22 10.54 -18.72
N VAL A 4 -1.60 9.45 -18.31
CA VAL A 4 -1.14 9.25 -16.93
C VAL A 4 0.00 10.24 -16.66
N ASP A 5 -0.17 11.09 -15.66
CA ASP A 5 0.87 12.01 -15.19
C ASP A 5 1.76 11.29 -14.16
N TYR A 6 2.74 10.55 -14.69
CA TYR A 6 3.66 9.73 -13.89
C TYR A 6 4.48 10.55 -12.88
N GLU A 7 4.77 11.82 -13.19
CA GLU A 7 5.55 12.68 -12.31
C GLU A 7 4.74 13.02 -11.05
N LYS A 8 3.49 13.48 -11.23
CA LYS A 8 2.61 13.79 -10.09
C LYS A 8 2.31 12.55 -9.26
N TRP A 9 2.07 11.42 -9.91
CA TRP A 9 1.86 10.16 -9.20
C TRP A 9 3.07 9.76 -8.35
N ALA A 10 4.28 9.86 -8.90
CA ALA A 10 5.50 9.52 -8.18
C ALA A 10 5.72 10.43 -6.96
N VAL A 11 5.48 11.74 -7.12
CA VAL A 11 5.56 12.71 -6.02
C VAL A 11 4.55 12.39 -4.92
N ALA A 12 3.30 12.12 -5.27
CA ALA A 12 2.26 11.75 -4.31
C ALA A 12 2.59 10.43 -3.58
N MET A 13 3.12 9.44 -4.29
CA MET A 13 3.55 8.17 -3.70
C MET A 13 4.73 8.34 -2.75
N CYS A 14 5.73 9.16 -3.09
CA CYS A 14 6.85 9.47 -2.20
C CYS A 14 6.36 10.14 -0.91
N GLY A 15 5.50 11.16 -1.00
CA GLY A 15 4.92 11.80 0.18
C GLY A 15 4.14 10.82 1.06
N LEU A 16 3.37 9.91 0.46
CA LEU A 16 2.67 8.87 1.22
C LEU A 16 3.64 7.91 1.94
N LEU A 17 4.75 7.54 1.29
CA LEU A 17 5.76 6.66 1.90
C LEU A 17 6.43 7.33 3.10
N ASP A 18 6.73 8.63 3.00
CA ASP A 18 7.29 9.42 4.11
C ASP A 18 6.31 9.48 5.29
N GLU A 19 5.01 9.67 5.04
CA GLU A 19 3.97 9.64 6.08
C GLU A 19 3.85 8.27 6.76
N ILE A 20 3.96 7.18 5.99
CA ILE A 20 3.94 5.81 6.52
C ILE A 20 5.17 5.59 7.40
N GLU A 21 6.36 5.99 6.95
CA GLU A 21 7.60 5.88 7.72
C GLU A 21 7.47 6.64 9.05
N GLN A 22 6.97 7.87 9.02
CA GLN A 22 6.74 8.64 10.23
C GLN A 22 5.74 7.95 11.18
N ALA A 23 4.61 7.44 10.66
CA ALA A 23 3.62 6.75 11.48
C ALA A 23 4.19 5.48 12.13
N LEU A 24 5.05 4.73 11.42
CA LEU A 24 5.73 3.56 11.97
C LEU A 24 6.76 3.95 13.04
N ASN A 25 7.52 5.02 12.81
CA ASN A 25 8.49 5.53 13.79
C ASN A 25 7.82 6.07 15.06
N ASP A 26 6.58 6.56 14.97
CA ASP A 26 5.77 7.04 16.09
C ASP A 26 4.98 5.92 16.80
N ASP A 27 5.19 4.64 16.45
CA ASP A 27 4.39 3.48 16.91
C ASP A 27 2.87 3.59 16.62
N ARG A 28 2.46 4.43 15.66
CA ARG A 28 1.07 4.63 15.22
C ARG A 28 0.67 3.60 14.15
N LEU A 29 0.73 2.31 14.52
CA LEU A 29 0.49 1.19 13.59
C LEU A 29 -0.90 1.21 12.92
N GLY A 30 -1.93 1.70 13.61
CA GLY A 30 -3.27 1.86 13.04
C GLY A 30 -3.33 2.88 11.92
N ASP A 31 -2.61 4.00 12.07
CA ASP A 31 -2.50 5.04 11.04
C ASP A 31 -1.71 4.51 9.84
N ALA A 32 -0.63 3.77 10.08
CA ALA A 32 0.17 3.15 9.02
C ALA A 32 -0.67 2.17 8.15
N ASP A 33 -1.55 1.35 8.74
CA ASP A 33 -2.45 0.47 7.96
C ASP A 33 -3.41 1.28 7.06
N ILE A 34 -3.94 2.39 7.57
CA ILE A 34 -4.83 3.28 6.81
C ILE A 34 -4.06 3.93 5.66
N LEU A 35 -2.89 4.51 5.94
CA LEU A 35 -2.05 5.17 4.94
C LEU A 35 -1.65 4.21 3.81
N VAL A 36 -1.28 2.97 4.16
CA VAL A 36 -0.96 1.94 3.16
C VAL A 36 -2.11 1.75 2.17
N ARG A 37 -3.38 1.82 2.60
CA ARG A 37 -4.54 1.67 1.69
C ARG A 37 -4.69 2.85 0.73
N LYS A 38 -4.31 4.07 1.14
CA LYS A 38 -4.38 5.28 0.30
C LYS A 38 -3.55 5.20 -0.98
N ARG A 39 -2.57 4.29 -1.08
CA ARG A 39 -1.79 4.09 -2.31
C ARG A 39 -2.66 3.74 -3.53
N PHE A 40 -3.79 3.09 -3.30
CA PHE A 40 -4.74 2.74 -4.37
C PHE A 40 -5.55 3.95 -4.81
N GLU A 41 -6.00 4.79 -3.86
CA GLU A 41 -6.68 6.05 -4.14
C GLU A 41 -5.78 6.99 -4.95
N ILE A 42 -4.50 7.13 -4.56
CA ILE A 42 -3.51 7.92 -5.32
C ILE A 42 -3.34 7.39 -6.74
N ALA A 43 -3.33 6.07 -6.93
CA ALA A 43 -3.22 5.48 -8.27
C ALA A 43 -4.45 5.82 -9.13
N GLU A 44 -5.66 5.68 -8.60
CA GLU A 44 -6.90 6.03 -9.30
C GLU A 44 -6.98 7.51 -9.66
N ASP A 45 -6.62 8.40 -8.71
CA ASP A 45 -6.59 9.86 -8.91
C ASP A 45 -5.63 10.30 -10.04
N HIS A 46 -4.62 9.47 -10.33
CA HIS A 46 -3.63 9.72 -11.38
C HIS A 46 -3.87 8.90 -12.65
N GLY A 47 -5.05 8.31 -12.81
CA GLY A 47 -5.47 7.64 -14.04
C GLY A 47 -4.99 6.20 -14.20
N PHE A 48 -4.50 5.58 -13.13
CA PHE A 48 -4.22 4.15 -13.13
C PHE A 48 -5.48 3.34 -12.82
N GLU A 49 -5.63 2.19 -13.47
CA GLU A 49 -6.61 1.19 -13.10
C GLU A 49 -6.06 0.31 -11.97
N VAL A 50 -6.75 0.25 -10.83
CA VAL A 50 -6.38 -0.63 -9.72
C VAL A 50 -7.07 -1.98 -9.87
N VAL A 51 -6.27 -3.02 -10.12
CA VAL A 51 -6.75 -4.40 -10.21
C VAL A 51 -6.27 -5.20 -9.00
N PHE A 52 -7.22 -5.67 -8.19
CA PHE A 52 -6.92 -6.57 -7.09
C PHE A 52 -6.74 -8.00 -7.62
N THR A 53 -5.51 -8.51 -7.55
CA THR A 53 -5.26 -9.92 -7.81
C THR A 53 -5.75 -10.75 -6.62
N PRO A 54 -6.68 -11.70 -6.82
CA PRO A 54 -7.11 -12.57 -5.73
C PRO A 54 -5.91 -13.35 -5.23
N ILE A 55 -5.77 -13.43 -3.91
CA ILE A 55 -4.70 -14.20 -3.27
C ILE A 55 -4.88 -15.66 -3.72
N PRO A 56 -3.89 -16.26 -4.42
CA PRO A 56 -3.93 -17.67 -4.77
C PRO A 56 -4.18 -18.49 -3.50
N SER A 57 -5.11 -19.44 -3.57
CA SER A 57 -5.56 -20.26 -2.44
C SER A 57 -4.42 -20.97 -1.67
N GLY A 58 -3.23 -21.08 -2.26
CA GLY A 58 -2.02 -21.62 -1.64
C GLY A 58 -1.22 -20.69 -0.71
N ILE A 59 -1.49 -19.37 -0.65
CA ILE A 59 -0.70 -18.43 0.17
C ILE A 59 -1.12 -18.41 1.65
N ARG A 60 -2.29 -18.98 2.01
CA ARG A 60 -2.72 -19.08 3.43
C ARG A 60 -1.72 -19.87 4.30
N SER A 61 -0.87 -20.72 3.71
CA SER A 61 0.20 -21.43 4.44
C SER A 61 1.29 -20.50 4.98
N LEU A 62 1.64 -19.42 4.26
CA LEU A 62 2.74 -18.53 4.63
C LEU A 62 2.47 -17.68 5.89
N ARG A 63 1.20 -17.47 6.25
CA ARG A 63 0.82 -16.77 7.50
C ARG A 63 0.69 -17.71 8.71
N GLN A 64 0.57 -19.02 8.50
CA GLN A 64 0.46 -19.99 9.60
C GLN A 64 1.83 -20.44 10.15
N ASP A 65 2.85 -20.54 9.30
CA ASP A 65 4.18 -21.01 9.74
C ASP A 65 4.92 -20.02 10.65
N ARG A 66 4.58 -18.73 10.59
CA ARG A 66 5.18 -17.71 11.48
C ARG A 66 4.68 -17.77 12.93
N ARG A 67 3.62 -18.52 13.22
CA ARG A 67 3.10 -18.72 14.60
C ARG A 67 3.56 -20.02 15.26
N ARG A 68 4.38 -20.84 14.59
CA ARG A 68 4.88 -22.13 15.14
C ARG A 68 6.30 -22.07 15.71
N TYR A 69 6.95 -20.90 15.69
CA TYR A 69 8.32 -20.70 16.19
C TYR A 69 8.40 -19.73 17.37
N HIS A 70 7.43 -19.76 18.28
CA HIS A 70 7.53 -19.18 19.63
C HIS A 70 7.09 -20.20 20.67
#